data_AF-A0A4Q8B3H6-F1
#
_entry.id   AF-A0A4Q8B3H6-F1
#
_cell.length_a   1.000
_cell.length_b   1.000
_cell.length_c   1.000
_cell.angle_alpha   90.00
_cell.angle_beta   90.00
_cell.angle_gamma   90.00
#
_symmetry.space_group_name_H-M   'P 1'
#
loop_
_entity.id
_entity.type
_entity.pdbx_description
1 polymer ?
#
loop_
_entity_poly.entity_id
_entity_poly.type
_entity_poly.pdbx_seq_one_letter_code
_entity_poly.pdbx_strand_id
1 'polypeptide(L)'
;MTRSIRGSGRAALLLAGTAAAASLLLSGCGAGQVAETANKIPSVQGVNVQTSDNLYKVRGLYVQYPGVEGYRAGANAPLNVVIYNDSKTPVTVTVTTDSAREIVLAGPTPGGAEASPSGSPTEPASESPTPSDPSASPSRSIGASESASASPSAPASPSAPASESAPAGQPARIEIPALGYAQLAGASGQHFQLVGLNDKLLAGQQVNLVFDFGNGRTIKTAAPIGVPLTPAAPASPIITREGGEEGGTEGGHG
;
A
#
# COMPACT_ATOMS: atom_id res chain seq x y z
N MET A 1 4.55 88.57 -32.47
CA MET A 1 4.14 87.54 -31.49
C MET A 1 4.31 86.17 -32.14
N THR A 2 5.33 85.40 -31.78
CA THR A 2 5.46 83.99 -32.17
C THR A 2 6.05 83.23 -30.99
N ARG A 3 5.26 82.34 -30.40
CA ARG A 3 5.63 81.56 -29.21
C ARG A 3 6.17 80.21 -29.68
N SER A 4 7.46 79.96 -29.46
CA SER A 4 8.11 78.67 -29.71
C SER A 4 7.75 77.69 -28.58
N ILE A 5 7.13 76.57 -28.93
CA ILE A 5 6.86 75.43 -28.05
C ILE A 5 7.87 74.34 -28.43
N ARG A 6 8.88 74.13 -27.58
CA ARG A 6 9.63 72.88 -27.53
C ARG A 6 9.87 72.51 -26.08
N GLY A 7 9.01 71.64 -25.57
CA GLY A 7 9.18 71.01 -24.28
C GLY A 7 8.77 69.54 -24.37
N SER A 8 9.32 68.74 -23.46
CA SER A 8 8.78 67.45 -23.01
C SER A 8 8.81 66.24 -23.96
N GLY A 9 9.91 66.01 -24.68
CA GLY A 9 10.14 64.72 -25.37
C GLY A 9 10.90 63.66 -24.56
N ARG A 10 11.61 64.05 -23.48
CA ARG A 10 12.61 63.17 -22.82
C ARG A 10 12.24 62.69 -21.41
N ALA A 11 11.23 63.26 -20.78
CA ALA A 11 10.84 62.89 -19.41
C ALA A 11 9.89 61.67 -19.35
N ALA A 12 9.20 61.34 -20.44
CA ALA A 12 8.18 60.28 -20.45
C ALA A 12 8.77 58.86 -20.46
N LEU A 13 10.01 58.68 -20.93
CA LEU A 13 10.62 57.36 -21.08
C LEU A 13 11.23 56.79 -19.80
N LEU A 14 11.55 57.62 -18.81
CA LEU A 14 12.18 57.16 -17.55
C LEU A 14 11.16 56.72 -16.48
N LEU A 15 9.90 57.17 -16.56
CA LEU A 15 8.85 56.75 -15.61
C LEU A 15 8.16 55.43 -15.99
N ALA A 16 8.30 54.96 -17.24
CA ALA A 16 7.68 53.70 -17.67
C ALA A 16 8.45 52.46 -17.20
N GLY A 17 9.77 52.57 -16.97
CA GLY A 17 10.61 51.44 -16.58
C GLY A 17 10.46 51.00 -15.12
N THR A 18 10.18 51.94 -14.21
CA THR A 18 10.06 51.65 -12.76
C THR A 18 8.73 51.01 -12.39
N ALA A 19 7.65 51.36 -13.09
CA ALA A 19 6.33 50.76 -12.87
C ALA A 19 6.28 49.28 -13.29
N ALA A 20 6.91 48.92 -14.42
CA ALA A 20 6.93 47.54 -14.90
C ALA A 20 7.77 46.60 -14.00
N ALA A 21 8.89 47.08 -13.46
CA ALA A 21 9.74 46.29 -12.57
C ALA A 21 9.08 46.02 -11.20
N ALA A 22 8.27 46.95 -10.69
CA ALA A 22 7.54 46.78 -9.43
C ALA A 22 6.42 45.73 -9.52
N SER A 23 5.75 45.61 -10.67
CA SER A 23 4.69 44.60 -10.87
C SER A 23 5.20 43.16 -10.91
N LEU A 24 6.42 42.92 -11.41
CA LEU A 24 7.05 41.59 -11.45
C LEU A 24 7.49 41.09 -10.06
N LEU A 25 7.78 42.00 -9.13
CA LEU A 25 8.17 41.67 -7.75
C LEU A 25 6.96 41.31 -6.86
N LEU A 26 5.75 41.72 -7.23
CA LEU A 26 4.53 41.51 -6.42
C LEU A 26 3.84 40.17 -6.68
N SER A 27 4.12 39.49 -7.80
CA SER A 27 3.54 38.18 -8.14
C SER A 27 4.26 36.98 -7.49
N GLY A 28 5.25 37.22 -6.61
CA GLY A 28 6.07 36.16 -6.00
C GLY A 28 5.56 35.59 -4.67
N CYS A 29 4.53 36.16 -4.03
CA CYS A 29 4.13 35.77 -2.66
C CYS A 29 3.24 34.51 -2.57
N GLY A 30 2.89 33.88 -3.70
CA GLY A 30 2.04 32.68 -3.75
C GLY A 30 2.77 31.34 -3.64
N ALA A 31 4.08 31.30 -3.93
CA ALA A 31 4.94 30.13 -3.72
C ALA A 31 5.59 30.18 -2.33
N GLY A 32 4.84 30.64 -1.33
CA GLY A 32 5.33 31.00 0.00
C GLY A 32 6.27 29.95 0.59
N GLN A 33 7.19 30.40 1.45
CA GLN A 33 8.12 29.57 2.23
C GLN A 33 7.46 28.33 2.85
N VAL A 34 6.14 28.39 3.07
CA VAL A 34 5.27 27.25 3.35
C VAL A 34 4.17 27.20 2.27
N ALA A 35 4.35 26.36 1.26
CA ALA A 35 3.31 26.11 0.28
C ALA A 35 2.21 25.24 0.89
N GLU A 36 0.93 25.53 0.59
CA GLU A 36 -0.20 24.67 1.00
C GLU A 36 -0.01 23.21 0.54
N THR A 37 0.67 23.01 -0.59
CA THR A 37 1.04 21.67 -1.08
C THR A 37 2.11 20.99 -0.24
N ALA A 38 2.96 21.72 0.47
CA ALA A 38 3.98 21.15 1.36
C ALA A 38 3.37 20.54 2.64
N ASN A 39 2.24 21.09 3.10
CA ASN A 39 1.48 20.56 4.23
C ASN A 39 0.42 19.54 3.82
N LYS A 40 0.35 19.17 2.53
CA LYS A 40 -0.66 18.25 2.04
C LYS A 40 -0.36 16.84 2.54
N ILE A 41 -1.29 16.29 3.33
CA ILE A 41 -1.26 14.87 3.70
C ILE A 41 -1.59 14.06 2.44
N PRO A 42 -0.71 13.14 2.01
CA PRO A 42 -0.95 12.34 0.82
C PRO A 42 -2.15 11.42 1.04
N SER A 43 -3.02 11.34 0.03
CA SER A 43 -4.17 10.43 0.03
C SER A 43 -3.69 9.03 -0.38
N VAL A 44 -3.05 8.34 0.56
CA VAL A 44 -2.65 6.93 0.41
C VAL A 44 -3.57 6.05 1.25
N GLN A 45 -3.62 4.76 0.92
CA GLN A 45 -4.19 3.80 1.85
C GLN A 45 -3.30 3.71 3.09
N GLY A 46 -3.91 3.84 4.27
CA GLY A 46 -3.21 3.80 5.55
C GLY A 46 -2.69 5.14 6.04
N VAL A 47 -1.80 5.06 7.03
CA VAL A 47 -1.26 6.24 7.73
C VAL A 47 0.22 6.43 7.46
N ASN A 48 0.64 7.70 7.44
CA ASN A 48 2.03 8.10 7.35
C ASN A 48 2.39 8.86 8.63
N VAL A 49 3.37 8.33 9.36
CA VAL A 49 3.82 8.92 10.63
C VAL A 49 5.34 8.90 10.67
N GLN A 50 5.92 9.76 11.50
CA GLN A 50 7.38 9.91 11.58
C GLN A 50 7.78 10.43 12.95
N THR A 51 9.03 10.20 13.33
CA THR A 51 9.60 10.80 14.53
C THR A 51 9.80 12.32 14.36
N SER A 52 9.88 13.04 15.47
CA SER A 52 10.04 14.50 15.48
C SER A 52 11.36 14.98 14.85
N ASP A 53 12.41 14.16 14.95
CA ASP A 53 13.71 14.37 14.32
C ASP A 53 13.72 14.01 12.82
N ASN A 54 12.59 13.56 12.25
CA ASN A 54 12.43 13.18 10.84
C ASN A 54 13.33 12.03 10.35
N LEU A 55 14.03 11.33 11.26
CA LEU A 55 14.97 10.26 10.89
C LEU A 55 14.31 8.92 10.62
N TYR A 56 13.15 8.64 11.25
CA TYR A 56 12.41 7.40 11.05
C TYR A 56 11.00 7.70 10.58
N LYS A 57 10.57 6.98 9.54
CA LYS A 57 9.27 7.19 8.90
C LYS A 57 8.58 5.87 8.72
N VAL A 58 7.32 5.82 9.11
CA VAL A 58 6.40 4.72 8.81
C VAL A 58 5.43 5.24 7.76
N ARG A 59 5.31 4.51 6.65
CA ARG A 59 4.55 4.92 5.48
C ARG A 59 3.61 3.81 5.03
N GLY A 60 2.43 4.21 4.57
CA GLY A 60 1.41 3.29 4.07
C GLY A 60 1.04 2.20 5.07
N LEU A 61 0.94 2.53 6.37
CA LEU A 61 0.59 1.57 7.40
C LEU A 61 -0.92 1.31 7.40
N TYR A 62 -1.34 0.08 7.14
CA TYR A 62 -2.74 -0.36 7.26
C TYR A 62 -2.86 -1.86 7.54
N VAL A 63 -4.00 -2.25 8.12
CA VAL A 63 -4.41 -3.65 8.25
C VAL A 63 -5.01 -4.10 6.92
N GLN A 64 -4.63 -5.26 6.42
CA GLN A 64 -5.15 -5.76 5.14
C GLN A 64 -6.67 -5.90 5.17
N TYR A 65 -7.34 -5.68 4.04
CA TYR A 65 -8.80 -5.74 4.00
C TYR A 65 -9.27 -7.21 4.04
N PRO A 66 -10.07 -7.63 5.03
CA PRO A 66 -10.52 -9.03 5.17
C PRO A 66 -11.73 -9.40 4.30
N GLY A 67 -12.37 -8.42 3.65
CA GLY A 67 -13.71 -8.58 3.08
C GLY A 67 -14.78 -7.82 3.86
N VAL A 68 -16.03 -7.91 3.39
CA VAL A 68 -17.16 -7.14 3.93
C VAL A 68 -17.53 -7.52 5.36
N GLU A 69 -17.20 -8.73 5.79
CA GLU A 69 -17.53 -9.26 7.12
C GLU A 69 -16.60 -8.73 8.22
N GLY A 70 -15.43 -8.19 7.85
CA GLY A 70 -14.40 -7.79 8.80
C GLY A 70 -13.64 -8.97 9.42
N TYR A 71 -12.74 -8.67 10.35
CA TYR A 71 -12.10 -9.67 11.19
C TYR A 71 -12.95 -9.98 12.41
N ARG A 72 -13.00 -11.25 12.80
CA ARG A 72 -13.60 -11.69 14.06
C ARG A 72 -12.63 -11.50 15.22
N ALA A 73 -13.15 -11.41 16.44
CA ALA A 73 -12.30 -11.51 17.62
C ALA A 73 -11.56 -12.87 17.61
N GLY A 74 -10.27 -12.84 17.97
CA GLY A 74 -9.37 -13.98 17.90
C GLY A 74 -8.81 -14.28 16.51
N ALA A 75 -9.23 -13.56 15.45
CA ALA A 75 -8.67 -13.76 14.12
C ALA A 75 -7.27 -13.14 13.99
N ASN A 76 -6.54 -13.60 12.97
CA ASN A 76 -5.24 -13.04 12.60
C ASN A 76 -5.41 -12.01 11.49
N ALA A 77 -4.68 -10.91 11.57
CA ALA A 77 -4.77 -9.82 10.60
C ALA A 77 -3.37 -9.38 10.11
N PRO A 78 -3.04 -9.60 8.82
CA PRO A 78 -1.79 -9.12 8.25
C PRO A 78 -1.79 -7.60 8.11
N LEU A 79 -0.61 -7.00 8.29
CA LEU A 79 -0.35 -5.57 8.14
C LEU A 79 0.51 -5.32 6.90
N ASN A 80 0.28 -4.18 6.26
CA ASN A 80 1.13 -3.64 5.23
C ASN A 80 1.77 -2.36 5.73
N VAL A 81 3.09 -2.21 5.55
CA VAL A 81 3.85 -1.04 5.99
C VAL A 81 5.19 -0.94 5.27
N VAL A 82 5.67 0.29 5.06
CA VAL A 82 7.06 0.57 4.70
C VAL A 82 7.70 1.40 5.81
N ILE A 83 8.85 0.97 6.30
CA ILE A 83 9.59 1.66 7.37
C ILE A 83 10.92 2.14 6.81
N TYR A 84 11.19 3.44 6.95
CA TYR A 84 12.41 4.09 6.49
C TYR A 84 13.32 4.47 7.67
N ASN A 85 14.61 4.32 7.45
CA ASN A 85 15.69 4.78 8.31
C ASN A 85 16.58 5.74 7.52
N ASP A 86 16.36 7.04 7.72
CA ASP A 86 17.19 8.09 7.10
C ASP A 86 18.40 8.46 7.97
N SER A 87 18.64 7.74 9.07
CA SER A 87 19.84 7.91 9.88
C SER A 87 21.04 7.21 9.26
N LYS A 88 22.25 7.65 9.64
CA LYS A 88 23.51 7.06 9.18
C LYS A 88 23.90 5.77 9.91
N THR A 89 23.04 5.26 10.78
CA THR A 89 23.28 4.07 11.59
C THR A 89 22.14 3.07 11.37
N PRO A 90 22.42 1.75 11.38
CA PRO A 90 21.35 0.76 11.37
C PRO A 90 20.47 0.92 12.61
N VAL A 91 19.20 0.56 12.49
CA VAL A 91 18.23 0.61 13.59
C VAL A 91 17.47 -0.70 13.68
N THR A 92 17.23 -1.17 14.90
CA THR A 92 16.35 -2.30 15.15
C THR A 92 14.99 -1.77 15.61
N VAL A 93 13.96 -2.01 14.81
CA VAL A 93 12.58 -1.60 15.10
C VAL A 93 11.86 -2.75 15.78
N THR A 94 11.27 -2.50 16.94
CA THR A 94 10.42 -3.45 17.66
C THR A 94 8.98 -2.93 17.64
N VAL A 95 8.04 -3.75 17.18
CA VAL A 95 6.63 -3.37 17.07
C VAL A 95 5.82 -4.09 18.13
N THR A 96 4.93 -3.34 18.79
CA THR A 96 4.01 -3.88 19.80
C THR A 96 2.60 -3.35 19.56
N THR A 97 1.60 -4.04 20.10
CA THR A 97 0.18 -3.70 19.97
C THR A 97 -0.56 -4.01 21.27
N ASP A 98 -1.62 -3.25 21.55
CA ASP A 98 -2.59 -3.53 22.63
C ASP A 98 -3.89 -4.15 22.10
N SER A 99 -4.09 -4.19 20.78
CA SER A 99 -5.38 -4.59 20.17
C SER A 99 -5.42 -6.06 19.75
N ALA A 100 -4.34 -6.80 19.93
CA ALA A 100 -4.23 -8.24 19.70
C ALA A 100 -3.41 -8.90 20.83
N ARG A 101 -3.45 -10.23 20.91
CA ARG A 101 -2.64 -11.00 21.88
C ARG A 101 -1.16 -10.80 21.65
N GLU A 102 -0.75 -10.83 20.39
CA GLU A 102 0.62 -10.59 19.99
C GLU A 102 0.69 -10.07 18.56
N ILE A 103 1.87 -9.55 18.22
CA ILE A 103 2.24 -9.21 16.85
C ILE A 103 3.53 -9.95 16.52
N VAL A 104 3.54 -10.61 15.38
CA VAL A 104 4.67 -11.43 14.93
C VAL A 104 5.14 -10.98 13.56
N LEU A 105 6.41 -11.25 13.26
CA LEU A 105 6.94 -11.15 11.91
C LEU A 105 6.73 -12.50 11.21
N ALA A 106 5.85 -12.50 10.20
CA ALA A 106 5.51 -13.67 9.40
C ALA A 106 6.18 -13.60 8.03
N GLY A 107 6.45 -14.77 7.43
CA GLY A 107 7.15 -14.89 6.15
C GLY A 107 8.64 -15.24 6.28
N PRO A 108 9.31 -15.55 5.16
CA PRO A 108 10.74 -15.82 5.17
C PRO A 108 11.51 -14.58 5.65
N THR A 109 12.49 -14.78 6.53
CA THR A 109 13.45 -13.75 6.89
C THR A 109 14.21 -13.34 5.62
N PRO A 110 14.10 -12.08 5.14
CA PRO A 110 14.88 -11.66 4.00
C PRO A 110 16.36 -11.77 4.35
N GLY A 111 17.12 -12.45 3.49
CA GLY A 111 18.56 -12.41 3.52
C GLY A 111 19.03 -11.01 3.17
N GLY A 112 19.15 -10.14 4.18
CA GLY A 112 19.59 -8.75 4.02
C GLY A 112 18.49 -7.84 3.46
N ALA A 113 18.32 -6.68 4.10
CA ALA A 113 17.61 -5.58 3.50
C ALA A 113 18.19 -5.28 2.10
N GLU A 114 17.38 -5.34 1.05
CA GLU A 114 17.80 -4.86 -0.27
C GLU A 114 18.05 -3.35 -0.17
N ALA A 115 19.32 -2.98 -0.08
CA ALA A 115 19.76 -1.65 -0.49
C ALA A 115 19.52 -1.57 -2.00
N SER A 116 18.43 -0.92 -2.42
CA SER A 116 18.34 -0.41 -3.78
C SER A 116 19.02 0.96 -3.78
N PRO A 117 20.30 1.10 -4.20
CA PRO A 117 20.85 2.41 -4.43
C PRO A 117 20.05 3.05 -5.57
N SER A 118 19.50 4.23 -5.31
CA SER A 118 18.99 5.11 -6.36
C SER A 118 20.16 5.36 -7.32
N GLY A 119 20.14 4.70 -8.47
CA GLY A 119 21.12 4.91 -9.52
C GLY A 119 21.00 6.36 -10.01
N SER A 120 22.09 7.11 -9.89
CA SER A 120 22.26 8.39 -10.60
C SER A 120 21.90 8.22 -12.07
N PRO A 121 21.23 9.20 -12.70
CA PRO A 121 20.86 9.12 -14.11
C PRO A 121 22.13 9.14 -14.98
N THR A 122 22.52 7.97 -15.51
CA THR A 122 23.46 7.89 -16.61
C THR A 122 22.68 8.08 -17.90
N GLU A 123 23.05 9.12 -18.67
CA GLU A 123 22.53 9.41 -20.00
C GLU A 123 22.54 8.19 -20.93
N PRO A 124 21.51 7.99 -21.79
CA PRO A 124 21.47 6.86 -22.69
C PRO A 124 22.45 7.06 -23.86
N ALA A 125 23.54 6.29 -23.87
CA ALA A 125 24.31 6.05 -25.08
C ALA A 125 23.53 5.06 -25.97
N SER A 126 23.25 5.54 -27.18
CA SER A 126 22.54 4.87 -28.26
C SER A 126 23.40 3.77 -28.90
N GLU A 127 23.03 2.50 -28.79
CA GLU A 127 23.53 1.46 -29.72
C GLU A 127 22.41 0.47 -30.12
N SER A 128 22.28 0.33 -31.43
CA SER A 128 21.29 -0.44 -32.19
C SER A 128 21.69 -1.92 -32.28
N PRO A 129 20.80 -2.90 -32.11
CA PRO A 129 21.09 -4.28 -32.46
C PRO A 129 20.72 -4.58 -33.92
N THR A 130 21.69 -5.07 -34.69
CA THR A 130 21.51 -5.73 -35.99
C THR A 130 21.07 -7.20 -35.79
N PRO A 131 20.24 -7.77 -36.69
CA PRO A 131 19.72 -9.12 -36.55
C PRO A 131 20.64 -10.15 -37.22
N SER A 132 20.82 -11.31 -36.57
CA SER A 132 21.37 -12.52 -37.18
C SER A 132 20.68 -13.76 -36.63
N ASP A 133 19.80 -14.35 -37.44
CA ASP A 133 19.51 -15.79 -37.52
C ASP A 133 20.38 -16.33 -38.68
N PRO A 134 20.71 -17.65 -38.83
CA PRO A 134 19.72 -18.73 -38.87
C PRO A 134 20.15 -20.13 -38.33
N SER A 135 19.13 -20.93 -38.02
CA SER A 135 18.94 -22.36 -38.41
C SER A 135 19.84 -23.47 -37.86
N ALA A 136 19.21 -24.45 -37.18
CA ALA A 136 19.23 -25.87 -37.59
C ALA A 136 18.17 -26.71 -36.84
N SER A 137 17.31 -27.38 -37.61
CA SER A 137 16.48 -28.53 -37.21
C SER A 137 17.25 -29.84 -37.51
N PRO A 138 16.94 -31.03 -36.94
CA PRO A 138 15.82 -31.80 -37.48
C PRO A 138 15.03 -32.69 -36.49
N SER A 139 13.86 -33.12 -36.98
CA SER A 139 12.81 -33.97 -36.43
C SER A 139 13.21 -35.40 -36.03
N ARG A 140 12.49 -36.01 -35.06
CA ARG A 140 12.03 -37.44 -35.12
C ARG A 140 10.71 -37.70 -34.36
N SER A 141 9.73 -38.10 -35.18
CA SER A 141 8.53 -38.96 -35.07
C SER A 141 8.14 -39.74 -33.78
N ILE A 142 6.85 -39.55 -33.41
CA ILE A 142 5.73 -40.52 -33.18
C ILE A 142 5.94 -41.73 -32.24
N GLY A 143 5.00 -41.90 -31.26
CA GLY A 143 4.46 -43.24 -30.95
C GLY A 143 3.96 -43.51 -29.53
N ALA A 144 2.68 -43.91 -29.46
CA ALA A 144 2.06 -44.84 -28.50
C ALA A 144 1.66 -44.36 -27.08
N SER A 145 0.35 -44.13 -26.96
CA SER A 145 -0.58 -44.63 -25.93
C SER A 145 0.00 -45.59 -24.88
N GLU A 146 -0.25 -45.29 -23.61
CA GLU A 146 -0.70 -46.30 -22.64
C GLU A 146 -1.52 -45.66 -21.50
N SER A 147 -2.79 -46.06 -21.43
CA SER A 147 -3.65 -45.89 -20.27
C SER A 147 -3.14 -46.77 -19.14
N ALA A 148 -2.79 -46.19 -18.01
CA ALA A 148 -2.70 -46.91 -16.74
C ALA A 148 -3.83 -46.43 -15.83
N SER A 149 -4.93 -47.18 -15.85
CA SER A 149 -5.95 -47.17 -14.83
C SER A 149 -5.35 -47.74 -13.54
N ALA A 150 -5.19 -46.90 -12.52
CA ALA A 150 -4.90 -47.35 -11.16
C ALA A 150 -6.00 -46.83 -10.24
N SER A 151 -6.88 -47.74 -9.84
CA SER A 151 -7.89 -47.56 -8.81
C SER A 151 -7.22 -47.48 -7.43
N PRO A 152 -7.43 -46.43 -6.62
CA PRO A 152 -7.12 -46.47 -5.21
C PRO A 152 -8.37 -46.87 -4.41
N SER A 153 -8.33 -48.03 -3.77
CA SER A 153 -9.21 -48.35 -2.65
C SER A 153 -8.39 -48.38 -1.37
N ALA A 154 -8.57 -47.36 -0.53
CA ALA A 154 -8.26 -47.41 0.89
C ALA A 154 -9.21 -46.44 1.63
N PRO A 155 -10.12 -46.91 2.48
CA PRO A 155 -10.87 -46.04 3.38
C PRO A 155 -9.98 -45.74 4.59
N ALA A 156 -9.26 -44.62 4.56
CA ALA A 156 -8.66 -44.04 5.76
C ALA A 156 -9.70 -43.16 6.45
N SER A 157 -10.09 -43.62 7.65
CA SER A 157 -10.90 -42.90 8.64
C SER A 157 -10.47 -41.44 8.78
N PRO A 158 -11.40 -40.46 8.82
CA PRO A 158 -11.04 -39.07 9.05
C PRO A 158 -10.61 -38.90 10.51
N SER A 159 -9.30 -38.88 10.74
CA SER A 159 -8.71 -38.27 11.93
C SER A 159 -9.18 -36.81 12.03
N ALA A 160 -9.61 -36.44 13.23
CA ALA A 160 -10.01 -35.09 13.61
C ALA A 160 -9.07 -34.01 13.07
N PRO A 161 -9.58 -32.81 12.73
CA PRO A 161 -8.72 -31.72 12.29
C PRO A 161 -7.69 -31.44 13.38
N ALA A 162 -6.41 -31.61 13.04
CA ALA A 162 -5.33 -31.04 13.81
C ALA A 162 -5.62 -29.54 13.90
N SER A 163 -5.79 -29.04 15.12
CA SER A 163 -5.70 -27.61 15.39
C SER A 163 -4.46 -27.11 14.67
N GLU A 164 -4.67 -26.26 13.68
CA GLU A 164 -3.62 -25.57 12.95
C GLU A 164 -2.84 -24.77 13.98
N SER A 165 -1.74 -25.35 14.48
CA SER A 165 -0.80 -24.66 15.35
C SER A 165 -0.41 -23.40 14.62
N ALA A 166 -0.82 -22.25 15.17
CA ALA A 166 -0.40 -20.95 14.69
C ALA A 166 1.12 -21.02 14.48
N PRO A 167 1.64 -20.63 13.29
CA PRO A 167 3.08 -20.59 13.10
C PRO A 167 3.62 -19.68 14.21
N ALA A 168 4.53 -20.21 15.02
CA ALA A 168 5.26 -19.43 16.01
C ALA A 168 6.06 -18.38 15.22
N GLY A 169 5.46 -17.22 15.02
CA GLY A 169 6.06 -16.16 14.25
C GLY A 169 7.27 -15.63 15.01
N GLN A 170 8.26 -15.15 14.28
CA GLN A 170 9.41 -14.49 14.89
C GLN A 170 8.91 -13.25 15.65
N PRO A 171 9.62 -12.80 16.71
CA PRO A 171 9.28 -11.55 17.37
C PRO A 171 9.14 -10.45 16.31
N ALA A 172 8.19 -9.53 16.48
CA ALA A 172 7.96 -8.40 15.57
C ALA A 172 9.10 -7.38 15.63
N ARG A 173 10.29 -7.81 15.23
CA ARG A 173 11.54 -7.07 15.27
C ARG A 173 12.23 -7.18 13.92
N ILE A 174 12.64 -6.04 13.37
CA ILE A 174 13.34 -5.97 12.09
C ILE A 174 14.50 -4.98 12.18
N GLU A 175 15.64 -5.34 11.59
CA GLU A 175 16.76 -4.43 11.42
C GLU A 175 16.64 -3.71 10.07
N ILE A 176 16.81 -2.39 10.10
CA ILE A 176 16.80 -1.54 8.91
C ILE A 176 18.18 -0.90 8.79
N PRO A 177 18.89 -1.09 7.67
CA PRO A 177 20.22 -0.53 7.48
C PRO A 177 20.19 1.00 7.49
N ALA A 178 21.36 1.61 7.66
CA ALA A 178 21.53 3.05 7.52
C ALA A 178 21.07 3.53 6.13
N LEU A 179 20.36 4.65 6.06
CA LEU A 179 19.84 5.25 4.82
C LEU A 179 19.00 4.25 3.97
N GLY A 180 18.31 3.32 4.63
CA GLY A 180 17.58 2.24 3.97
C GLY A 180 16.11 2.16 4.40
N TYR A 181 15.41 1.14 3.89
CA TYR A 181 14.02 0.88 4.23
C TYR A 181 13.73 -0.62 4.30
N ALA A 182 12.63 -0.97 4.96
CA ALA A 182 12.05 -2.30 4.98
C ALA A 182 10.60 -2.23 4.51
N GLN A 183 10.26 -3.02 3.48
CA GLN A 183 8.89 -3.15 2.98
C GLN A 183 8.29 -4.46 3.48
N LEU A 184 7.27 -4.32 4.32
CA LEU A 184 6.59 -5.44 4.96
C LEU A 184 5.16 -5.47 4.46
N ALA A 185 4.89 -6.35 3.51
CA ALA A 185 3.58 -6.54 2.93
C ALA A 185 3.37 -8.01 2.59
N GLY A 186 2.13 -8.49 2.66
CA GLY A 186 1.84 -9.88 2.31
C GLY A 186 2.32 -10.26 0.89
N ALA A 187 2.32 -9.29 -0.03
CA ALA A 187 2.82 -9.47 -1.40
C ALA A 187 4.36 -9.56 -1.51
N SER A 188 5.12 -8.98 -0.58
CA SER A 188 6.60 -9.07 -0.55
C SER A 188 7.10 -10.32 0.18
N GLY A 189 6.19 -11.18 0.66
CA GLY A 189 6.49 -12.43 1.34
C GLY A 189 6.71 -12.28 2.84
N GLN A 190 7.22 -11.14 3.32
CA GLN A 190 7.38 -10.85 4.75
C GLN A 190 6.44 -9.73 5.19
N HIS A 191 5.70 -9.95 6.29
CA HIS A 191 4.75 -8.97 6.84
C HIS A 191 4.62 -9.09 8.35
N PHE A 192 4.16 -8.02 9.00
CA PHE A 192 3.69 -8.14 10.37
C PHE A 192 2.29 -8.74 10.40
N GLN A 193 2.07 -9.68 11.32
CA GLN A 193 0.77 -10.31 11.52
C GLN A 193 0.32 -10.10 12.96
N LEU A 194 -0.84 -9.49 13.12
CA LEU A 194 -1.55 -9.47 14.40
C LEU A 194 -2.10 -10.87 14.63
N VAL A 195 -1.82 -11.46 15.79
CA VAL A 195 -2.30 -12.79 16.14
C VAL A 195 -3.29 -12.67 17.28
N GLY A 196 -4.49 -13.22 17.06
CA GLY A 196 -5.57 -13.21 18.05
C GLY A 196 -6.03 -11.79 18.41
N LEU A 197 -6.73 -11.11 17.51
CA LEU A 197 -7.36 -9.82 17.79
C LEU A 197 -8.22 -9.87 19.06
N ASN A 198 -8.18 -8.82 19.89
CA ASN A 198 -8.95 -8.78 21.14
C ASN A 198 -10.45 -8.59 20.87
N ASP A 199 -10.78 -7.78 19.86
CA ASP A 199 -12.14 -7.46 19.45
C ASP A 199 -12.35 -7.74 17.95
N LYS A 200 -13.62 -7.73 17.52
CA LYS A 200 -13.94 -7.72 16.09
C LYS A 200 -13.43 -6.42 15.45
N LEU A 201 -12.92 -6.50 14.23
CA LEU A 201 -12.37 -5.36 13.51
C LEU A 201 -13.10 -5.19 12.17
N LEU A 202 -13.90 -4.13 12.06
CA LEU A 202 -14.74 -3.80 10.90
C LEU A 202 -14.13 -2.66 10.07
N ALA A 203 -14.46 -2.59 8.77
CA ALA A 203 -14.01 -1.51 7.91
C ALA A 203 -14.29 -0.12 8.54
N GLY A 204 -13.31 0.77 8.49
CA GLY A 204 -13.34 2.07 9.17
C GLY A 204 -12.84 2.07 10.61
N GLN A 205 -12.58 0.90 11.21
CA GLN A 205 -11.89 0.77 12.50
C GLN A 205 -10.37 0.67 12.31
N GLN A 206 -9.65 0.77 13.43
CA GLN A 206 -8.19 0.83 13.47
C GLN A 206 -7.62 0.03 14.64
N VAL A 207 -6.36 -0.38 14.49
CA VAL A 207 -5.58 -1.09 15.52
C VAL A 207 -4.44 -0.20 16.00
N ASN A 208 -4.25 -0.15 17.32
CA ASN A 208 -3.18 0.64 17.91
C ASN A 208 -1.85 -0.12 17.84
N LEU A 209 -0.82 0.59 17.37
CA LEU A 209 0.53 0.06 17.18
C LEU A 209 1.55 1.04 17.75
N VAL A 210 2.62 0.46 18.29
CA VAL A 210 3.76 1.19 18.81
C VAL A 210 5.01 0.67 18.12
N PHE A 211 5.67 1.54 17.37
CA PHE A 211 6.96 1.29 16.74
C PHE A 211 8.06 1.89 17.61
N ASP A 212 8.89 1.03 18.20
CA ASP A 212 10.06 1.44 18.98
C ASP A 212 11.32 1.29 18.13
N PHE A 213 11.97 2.41 17.83
CA PHE A 213 13.23 2.49 17.09
C PHE A 213 14.44 2.45 18.04
N GLY A 214 14.22 2.23 19.34
CA GLY A 214 15.24 2.28 20.37
C GLY A 214 15.62 3.71 20.73
N ASN A 215 16.46 3.85 21.77
CA ASN A 215 16.97 5.15 22.24
C ASN A 215 15.86 6.16 22.59
N GLY A 216 14.71 5.69 23.07
CA GLY A 216 13.54 6.51 23.44
C GLY A 216 12.74 7.05 22.25
N ARG A 217 13.04 6.63 21.02
CA ARG A 217 12.33 7.08 19.81
C ARG A 217 11.21 6.10 19.50
N THR A 218 10.01 6.50 19.88
CA THR A 218 8.81 5.67 19.72
C THR A 218 7.74 6.41 18.95
N ILE A 219 7.09 5.72 18.02
CA ILE A 219 5.92 6.21 17.29
C ILE A 219 4.71 5.40 17.74
N LYS A 220 3.71 6.09 18.30
CA LYS A 220 2.39 5.51 18.54
C LYS A 220 1.46 5.92 17.41
N THR A 221 0.78 4.96 16.81
CA THR A 221 -0.09 5.20 15.65
C THR A 221 -1.24 4.22 15.63
N ALA A 222 -2.31 4.58 14.93
CA ALA A 222 -3.44 3.70 14.69
C ALA A 222 -3.46 3.30 13.21
N ALA A 223 -3.35 2.00 12.95
CA ALA A 223 -3.43 1.44 11.61
C ALA A 223 -4.90 1.20 11.24
N PRO A 224 -5.46 1.91 10.24
CA PRO A 224 -6.82 1.64 9.77
C PRO A 224 -6.86 0.34 8.97
N ILE A 225 -8.05 -0.26 8.84
CA ILE A 225 -8.28 -1.31 7.84
C ILE A 225 -8.24 -0.69 6.45
N GLY A 226 -7.51 -1.35 5.54
CA GLY A 226 -7.43 -1.00 4.13
C GLY A 226 -8.81 -1.04 3.46
N VAL A 227 -8.96 -0.27 2.38
CA VAL A 227 -10.21 -0.26 1.62
C VAL A 227 -10.09 -1.23 0.44
N PRO A 228 -11.18 -1.89 0.05
CA PRO A 228 -11.14 -2.82 -1.06
C PRO A 228 -10.71 -2.11 -2.35
N LEU A 229 -9.85 -2.78 -3.13
CA LEU A 229 -9.42 -2.29 -4.44
C LEU A 229 -10.47 -2.56 -5.53
N THR A 230 -11.48 -3.38 -5.22
CA THR A 230 -12.61 -3.73 -6.09
C THR A 230 -13.93 -3.50 -5.35
N PRO A 231 -14.95 -2.92 -5.99
CA PRO A 231 -16.27 -2.77 -5.36
C PRO A 231 -16.82 -4.10 -4.86
N ALA A 232 -17.52 -4.07 -3.70
CA ALA A 232 -18.24 -5.25 -3.22
C ALA A 232 -19.33 -5.65 -4.23
N ALA A 233 -19.59 -6.96 -4.34
CA ALA A 233 -20.66 -7.46 -5.18
C ALA A 233 -22.01 -6.83 -4.75
N PRO A 234 -22.85 -6.40 -5.69
CA PRO A 234 -24.16 -5.86 -5.35
C PRO A 234 -24.99 -6.94 -4.62
N ALA A 235 -25.79 -6.51 -3.64
CA ALA A 235 -26.71 -7.41 -2.96
C ALA A 235 -27.63 -8.09 -3.98
N SER A 236 -27.85 -9.39 -3.83
CA SER A 236 -28.79 -10.11 -4.69
C SER A 236 -30.16 -9.45 -4.61
N PRO A 237 -30.83 -9.20 -5.74
CA PRO A 237 -32.17 -8.62 -5.71
C PRO A 237 -33.09 -9.55 -4.92
N ILE A 238 -33.82 -8.99 -3.96
CA ILE A 238 -34.92 -9.70 -3.32
C ILE A 238 -35.98 -9.86 -4.40
N ILE A 239 -36.10 -11.06 -4.96
CA ILE A 239 -37.24 -11.41 -5.81
C ILE A 239 -38.41 -11.63 -4.85
N THR A 240 -39.13 -10.55 -4.52
CA THR A 240 -40.47 -10.68 -3.96
C THR A 240 -41.31 -11.35 -5.04
N ARG A 241 -41.66 -12.61 -4.84
CA ARG A 241 -42.70 -13.28 -5.63
C ARG A 241 -44.03 -12.61 -5.26
N GLU A 242 -44.35 -11.50 -5.91
CA GLU A 242 -45.73 -11.00 -5.99
C GLU A 242 -46.50 -11.92 -6.93
N GLY A 243 -47.61 -12.47 -6.43
CA GLY A 243 -48.42 -13.50 -7.07
C GLY A 243 -48.50 -14.71 -6.13
N GLY A 244 -49.42 -14.79 -5.18
CA GLY A 244 -50.78 -14.27 -5.17
C GLY A 244 -51.66 -15.44 -4.75
N GLU A 245 -52.17 -15.41 -3.53
CA GLU A 245 -53.27 -16.27 -3.12
C GLU A 245 -54.53 -15.81 -3.86
N GLU A 246 -54.91 -16.52 -4.92
CA GLU A 246 -56.30 -16.62 -5.40
C GLU A 246 -56.62 -18.12 -5.33
N GLY A 247 -57.52 -18.62 -4.47
CA GLY A 247 -58.87 -18.12 -4.28
C GLY A 247 -59.79 -18.75 -5.32
N GLY A 248 -60.17 -20.02 -5.11
CA GLY A 248 -61.37 -20.69 -5.62
C GLY A 248 -61.71 -20.60 -7.13
N THR A 249 -61.55 -21.71 -7.85
CA THR A 249 -62.36 -21.97 -9.06
C THR A 249 -63.37 -23.07 -8.76
N GLU A 250 -64.60 -22.63 -8.59
CA GLU A 250 -65.84 -23.40 -8.72
C GLU A 250 -65.92 -24.02 -10.12
N GLY A 251 -66.39 -25.27 -10.21
CA GLY A 251 -66.58 -25.96 -11.49
C GLY A 251 -67.27 -27.30 -11.33
N GLY A 252 -68.60 -27.29 -11.22
CA GLY A 252 -69.43 -28.48 -11.20
C GLY A 252 -69.62 -29.09 -12.60
N HIS A 253 -69.61 -30.42 -12.66
CA HIS A 253 -70.17 -31.32 -13.69
C HIS A 253 -70.24 -32.70 -12.97
N GLY A 254 -71.28 -33.52 -12.98
CA GLY A 254 -72.53 -33.66 -13.71
C GLY A 254 -73.12 -35.02 -13.29
#